data_AF-A0A8S1HUI5-F1
#
_entry.id   AF-A0A8S1HUI5-F1
#
_cell.length_a   1.000
_cell.length_b   1.000
_cell.length_c   1.000
_cell.angle_alpha   90.00
_cell.angle_beta   90.00
_cell.angle_gamma   90.00
#
_symmetry.space_group_name_H-M   'P 1'
#
loop_
_entity.id
_entity.type
_entity.pdbx_description
1 polymer ?
#
loop_
_entity_poly.entity_id
_entity_poly.type
_entity_poly.pdbx_seq_one_letter_code
_entity_poly.pdbx_strand_id
1 'polypeptide(L)' 'YDCSSADLNPIGSVSKTDLRKFLQLAHDEYGMTALESVISSIPTAELRPMEKWRSHPDGRE' A
#
# COMPACT_ATOMS: atom_id res chain seq x y z
N TYR A 1 -1.19 -18.24 -5.06
CA TYR A 1 -0.98 -17.20 -6.08
C TYR A 1 -1.57 -15.92 -5.55
N ASP A 2 -0.81 -14.83 -5.63
CA ASP A 2 -1.20 -13.48 -5.23
C ASP A 2 -1.12 -12.57 -6.48
N CYS A 3 -1.61 -11.33 -6.41
CA CYS A 3 -1.62 -10.38 -7.53
C CYS A 3 -0.23 -10.04 -8.11
N SER A 4 0.85 -10.48 -7.45
CA SER A 4 2.21 -10.35 -7.95
C SER A 4 2.52 -11.20 -9.20
N SER A 5 1.69 -12.19 -9.54
CA SER A 5 1.90 -13.07 -10.70
C SER A 5 1.10 -12.68 -11.95
N ALA A 6 0.73 -11.40 -12.09
CA ALA A 6 0.09 -10.90 -13.31
C ALA A 6 0.99 -11.08 -14.54
N ASP A 7 0.38 -11.20 -15.73
CA ASP A 7 1.12 -11.39 -17.00
C ASP A 7 2.15 -10.29 -17.26
N LEU A 8 1.82 -9.05 -16.88
CA LEU A 8 2.67 -7.89 -17.02
C LEU A 8 2.77 -7.13 -15.69
N ASN A 9 3.99 -6.75 -15.33
CA ASN A 9 4.27 -5.87 -14.20
C ASN A 9 5.09 -4.65 -14.66
N PRO A 10 4.44 -3.52 -15.01
CA PRO A 10 5.13 -2.35 -15.58
C PRO A 10 6.09 -1.67 -14.59
N ILE A 11 5.91 -1.92 -13.29
CA ILE A 11 6.73 -1.34 -12.22
C ILE A 11 7.74 -2.33 -11.65
N GLY A 12 7.82 -3.56 -12.19
CA GLY A 12 8.59 -4.66 -11.61
C GLY A 12 10.10 -4.41 -11.48
N SER A 13 10.64 -3.49 -12.29
CA SER A 13 12.06 -3.10 -12.27
C SER A 13 12.31 -1.69 -11.74
N VAL A 14 11.31 -1.01 -11.19
CA VAL A 14 11.43 0.36 -10.66
C VAL A 14 11.64 0.32 -9.14
N SER A 15 12.57 1.14 -8.64
CA SER A 15 12.83 1.22 -7.20
C SER A 15 11.64 1.82 -6.45
N LYS A 16 11.43 1.41 -5.18
CA LYS A 16 10.37 1.98 -4.33
C LYS A 16 10.49 3.49 -4.16
N THR A 17 11.73 3.98 -4.07
CA THR A 17 12.02 5.42 -3.97
C THR A 17 11.57 6.17 -5.21
N ASP A 18 11.84 5.61 -6.40
CA ASP A 18 11.48 6.27 -7.66
C ASP A 18 9.98 6.15 -7.96
N LEU A 19 9.33 5.05 -7.57
CA LEU A 19 7.87 4.96 -7.60
C LEU A 19 7.23 6.06 -6.74
N ARG A 20 7.76 6.33 -5.55
CA ARG A 20 7.23 7.41 -4.70
C ARG A 20 7.41 8.79 -5.34
N LYS A 21 8.56 9.07 -5.95
CA LYS A 21 8.78 10.31 -6.70
C LYS A 21 7.85 10.42 -7.91
N PHE A 22 7.61 9.31 -8.60
CA PHE A 22 6.70 9.27 -9.74
C PHE A 22 5.26 9.61 -9.32
N LEU A 23 4.79 9.09 -8.18
CA LEU A 23 3.49 9.46 -7.62
C LEU A 23 3.43 10.95 -7.23
N GLN A 24 4.51 11.51 -6.68
CA GLN A 24 4.59 12.95 -6.38
C GLN A 24 4.52 13.80 -7.67
N LEU A 25 5.28 13.43 -8.69
CA LEU A 25 5.21 14.07 -10.00
C LEU A 25 3.78 13.99 -10.56
N ALA A 26 3.13 12.85 -10.42
CA ALA A 26 1.77 12.67 -10.92
C ALA A 26 0.74 13.54 -10.16
N HIS A 27 0.92 13.69 -8.86
CA HIS A 27 0.14 14.62 -8.03
C HIS A 27 0.31 16.07 -8.52
N ASP A 28 1.56 16.51 -8.67
CA ASP A 28 1.90 17.91 -8.95
C ASP A 28 1.53 18.33 -10.39
N GLU A 29 1.84 17.49 -11.39
CA GLU A 29 1.69 17.83 -12.81
C GLU A 29 0.28 17.56 -13.35
N TYR A 30 -0.41 16.52 -12.86
CA TYR A 30 -1.72 16.13 -13.37
C TYR A 30 -2.86 16.42 -12.39
N GLY A 31 -2.58 17.07 -11.26
CA GLY A 31 -3.58 17.45 -10.27
C GLY A 31 -4.26 16.25 -9.58
N MET A 32 -3.56 15.11 -9.48
CA MET A 32 -4.08 13.88 -8.87
C MET A 32 -4.04 13.96 -7.34
N THR A 33 -4.83 14.85 -6.75
CA THR A 33 -4.82 15.17 -5.30
C THR A 33 -5.08 13.97 -4.39
N ALA A 34 -5.78 12.93 -4.87
CA ALA A 34 -5.99 11.69 -4.13
C ALA A 34 -4.69 10.93 -3.80
N LEU A 35 -3.60 11.19 -4.54
CA LEU A 35 -2.30 10.56 -4.29
C LEU A 35 -1.64 11.06 -2.99
N GLU A 36 -2.01 12.25 -2.49
CA GLU A 36 -1.43 12.80 -1.26
C GLU A 36 -1.61 11.86 -0.07
N SER A 37 -2.82 11.31 0.11
CA SER A 37 -3.09 10.35 1.18
C SER A 37 -2.34 9.02 1.00
N VAL A 38 -2.06 8.64 -0.25
CA VAL A 38 -1.30 7.41 -0.55
C VAL A 38 0.18 7.61 -0.24
N ILE A 39 0.77 8.73 -0.68
CA ILE A 39 2.19 9.06 -0.52
C ILE A 39 2.59 9.26 0.95
N SER A 40 1.65 9.77 1.76
CA SER A 40 1.83 10.02 3.20
C SER A 40 1.46 8.83 4.10
N SER A 41 0.80 7.80 3.55
CA SER A 41 0.40 6.62 4.32
C SER A 41 1.60 5.78 4.81
N ILE A 42 1.41 5.09 5.93
CA ILE A 42 2.35 4.05 6.39
C ILE A 42 2.15 2.81 5.51
N PRO A 43 3.19 2.28 4.84
CA PRO A 43 3.05 1.07 4.04
C PRO A 43 2.71 -0.13 4.92
N THR A 44 1.51 -0.67 4.76
CA THR A 44 1.02 -1.88 5.43
C THR A 44 0.17 -2.70 4.48
N ALA A 45 0.18 -4.01 4.64
CA ALA A 45 -0.62 -4.92 3.81
C ALA A 45 -2.03 -5.18 4.40
N GLU A 46 -2.34 -4.70 5.61
CA GLU A 46 -3.61 -4.89 6.33
C GLU A 46 -4.27 -6.28 6.19
N LEU A 47 -3.46 -7.34 6.11
CA LEU A 47 -3.93 -8.70 5.83
C LEU A 47 -4.64 -9.37 7.03
N ARG A 48 -4.59 -8.73 8.19
CA ARG A 48 -5.21 -9.19 9.44
C ARG A 48 -5.84 -7.99 10.15
N PRO A 49 -6.88 -8.19 10.96
CA PRO A 49 -7.45 -7.12 11.77
C PRO A 49 -6.38 -6.45 12.62
N MET A 50 -6.31 -5.12 12.57
CA MET A 50 -5.45 -4.32 13.44
C MET A 50 -5.89 -4.58 14.90
N GLU A 51 -4.99 -5.10 15.72
CA GLU A 51 -5.31 -5.64 17.04
C GLU A 51 -5.84 -4.55 18.00
N LYS A 52 -7.16 -4.38 18.03
CA LYS A 52 -7.93 -3.76 19.13
C LYS A 52 -8.83 -4.77 19.83
N TRP A 53 -8.64 -6.07 19.60
CA TRP A 53 -9.64 -7.10 19.94
C TRP A 53 -9.27 -8.12 21.02
N ARG A 54 -8.13 -8.01 21.72
CA ARG A 54 -7.91 -8.86 22.91
C ARG A 54 -8.58 -8.30 24.17
N SER A 55 -9.90 -8.16 24.10
CA SER A 55 -10.80 -8.08 25.25
C SER A 55 -11.92 -9.11 25.09
N HIS A 56 -11.55 -10.37 24.80
CA HIS A 56 -12.43 -11.53 24.99
C HIS A 56 -11.72 -12.55 25.91
N PRO A 57 -12.34 -12.96 27.03
CA PRO A 57 -11.68 -13.72 28.10
C PRO A 57 -11.69 -15.24 27.94
N ASP A 58 -12.07 -15.80 26.78
CA ASP A 58 -12.14 -17.26 26.62
C ASP A 58 -11.29 -17.72 25.44
N GLY A 59 -10.18 -18.37 25.78
CA GLY A 59 -9.26 -18.98 24.82
C GLY A 59 -9.61 -20.45 24.65
N ARG A 60 -9.99 -20.83 23.43
CA ARG A 60 -9.73 -22.16 22.89
C ARG A 60 -9.44 -22.03 21.40
N GLU A 61 -8.32 -22.63 21.02
CA GLU A 61 -7.88 -22.88 19.65
C GLU A 61 -8.79 -23.91 18.96
#